data_AF-I0WMH9-F1
#
_entry.id   AF-I0WMH9-F1
#
_cell.length_a   1.000
_cell.length_b   1.000
_cell.length_c   1.000
_cell.angle_alpha   90.00
_cell.angle_beta   90.00
_cell.angle_gamma   90.00
#
_symmetry.space_group_name_H-M   'P 1'
#
loop_
_entity.id
_entity.type
_entity.pdbx_description
1 polymer ?
#
loop_
_entity_poly.entity_id
_entity_poly.type
_entity_poly.pdbx_seq_one_letter_code
_entity_poly.pdbx_strand_id
1 'polypeptide(L)'
;MGRFIATDSGSGLRVSKKIETWRTLHACALDLVDTRGYDDVSVEEIAAAARVSKSTLFNYFESKEALLFDPGPGDCERWQALADERPASEPM
;
A
#
# COMPACT_ATOMS: atom_id res chain seq x y z
N MET A 1 40.66 -17.61 9.42
CA MET A 1 39.61 -16.86 10.15
C MET A 1 38.86 -15.95 9.17
N GLY A 2 37.89 -16.50 8.43
CA GLY A 2 37.10 -15.76 7.44
C GLY A 2 35.80 -15.26 8.07
N ARG A 3 35.60 -13.93 8.03
CA ARG A 3 34.51 -13.19 8.66
C ARG A 3 33.16 -13.55 8.03
N PHE A 4 32.21 -13.99 8.85
CA PHE A 4 30.81 -14.15 8.50
C PHE A 4 30.22 -12.79 8.10
N ILE A 5 29.65 -12.70 6.90
CA ILE A 5 28.86 -11.53 6.47
C ILE A 5 27.50 -11.70 7.16
N ALA A 6 27.24 -10.93 8.21
CA ALA A 6 25.90 -10.83 8.76
C ALA A 6 25.02 -10.21 7.66
N THR A 7 24.00 -10.97 7.26
CA THR A 7 23.00 -10.59 6.27
C THR A 7 22.37 -9.25 6.59
N ASP A 8 21.95 -8.57 5.54
CA ASP A 8 21.21 -7.31 5.46
C ASP A 8 19.79 -7.41 6.06
N SER A 9 19.68 -7.96 7.28
CA SER A 9 18.42 -8.15 8.00
C SER A 9 17.68 -6.83 8.26
N GLY A 10 18.40 -5.70 8.20
CA GLY A 10 17.86 -4.36 8.39
C GLY A 10 17.14 -3.79 7.17
N SER A 11 17.49 -4.16 5.93
CA SER A 11 16.79 -3.69 4.74
C SER A 11 15.43 -4.37 4.58
N GLY A 12 15.38 -5.69 4.79
CA GLY A 12 14.16 -6.48 4.66
C GLY A 12 13.08 -6.03 5.64
N LEU A 13 13.44 -5.80 6.91
CA LEU A 13 12.49 -5.29 7.92
C LEU A 13 11.96 -3.90 7.57
N ARG A 14 12.80 -3.01 7.02
CA ARG A 14 12.37 -1.67 6.61
C ARG A 14 11.41 -1.72 5.42
N VAL A 15 11.69 -2.55 4.42
CA VAL A 15 10.81 -2.76 3.27
C VAL A 15 9.47 -3.32 3.71
N SER A 16 9.47 -4.37 4.56
CA SER A 16 8.23 -4.94 5.10
C SER A 16 7.41 -3.90 5.88
N LYS A 17 8.07 -3.10 6.74
CA LYS A 17 7.41 -2.03 7.50
C LYS A 17 6.78 -0.98 6.60
N LYS A 18 7.46 -0.63 5.50
CA LYS A 18 6.95 0.30 4.48
C LYS A 18 5.69 -0.25 3.83
N ILE A 19 5.72 -1.51 3.36
CA ILE A 19 4.56 -2.16 2.72
C ILE A 19 3.38 -2.27 3.70
N GLU A 20 3.63 -2.64 4.95
CA GLU A 20 2.59 -2.75 5.97
C GLU A 20 1.94 -1.39 6.28
N THR A 21 2.74 -0.33 6.35
CA THR A 21 2.22 1.04 6.54
C THR A 21 1.38 1.49 5.35
N TRP A 22 1.84 1.23 4.12
CA TRP A 22 1.08 1.51 2.90
C TRP A 22 -0.29 0.80 2.91
N ARG A 23 -0.30 -0.51 3.22
CA ARG A 23 -1.53 -1.32 3.26
C ARG A 23 -2.50 -0.83 4.32
N THR A 24 -2.00 -0.46 5.49
CA THR A 24 -2.83 0.04 6.60
C THR A 24 -3.52 1.34 6.22
N LEU A 25 -2.77 2.29 5.62
CA LEU A 25 -3.32 3.56 5.14
C LEU A 25 -4.40 3.35 4.08
N HIS A 26 -4.13 2.52 3.08
CA HIS A 26 -5.08 2.20 2.01
C HIS A 26 -6.36 1.54 2.56
N ALA A 27 -6.22 0.56 3.45
CA ALA A 27 -7.38 -0.11 4.06
C ALA A 27 -8.23 0.85 4.91
N CYS A 28 -7.62 1.70 5.73
CA CYS A 28 -8.36 2.70 6.52
C CYS A 28 -9.06 3.73 5.63
N ALA A 29 -8.43 4.13 4.52
CA ALA A 29 -9.04 5.06 3.57
C ALA A 29 -10.30 4.44 2.93
N LEU A 30 -10.19 3.20 2.43
CA LEU A 30 -11.33 2.48 1.85
C LEU A 30 -12.47 2.30 2.84
N ASP A 31 -12.19 1.85 4.06
CA ASP A 31 -13.22 1.61 5.09
C ASP A 31 -14.00 2.89 5.45
N LEU A 32 -13.28 4.00 5.67
CA LEU A 32 -13.91 5.28 6.00
C LEU A 32 -14.72 5.84 4.82
N VAL A 33 -14.16 5.80 3.61
CA VAL A 33 -14.81 6.31 2.40
C VAL A 33 -16.02 5.47 2.02
N ASP A 34 -15.96 4.14 2.17
CA ASP A 34 -17.09 3.25 1.94
C ASP A 34 -18.23 3.53 2.93
N THR A 35 -17.89 3.80 4.19
CA THR A 35 -18.89 4.04 5.25
C THR A 35 -19.53 5.43 5.17
N ARG A 36 -18.75 6.47 4.85
CA ARG A 36 -19.18 7.87 5.00
C ARG A 36 -19.29 8.63 3.67
N GLY A 37 -18.78 8.06 2.59
CA GLY A 37 -18.63 8.75 1.32
C GLY A 37 -17.28 9.48 1.22
N TYR A 38 -16.86 9.73 -0.03
CA TYR A 38 -15.57 10.35 -0.30
C TYR A 38 -15.47 11.73 0.32
N ASP A 39 -16.38 12.65 -0.01
CA ASP A 39 -16.27 14.06 0.38
C ASP A 39 -16.30 14.30 1.89
N ASP A 40 -16.93 13.41 2.66
CA ASP A 40 -17.09 13.52 4.12
C ASP A 40 -15.91 12.99 4.94
N VAL A 41 -14.87 12.46 4.30
CA VAL A 41 -13.67 11.90 4.97
C VAL A 41 -12.44 12.78 4.71
N SER A 42 -11.74 13.17 5.77
CA SER A 42 -10.47 13.93 5.65
C SER A 42 -9.23 13.03 5.67
N VAL A 43 -8.10 13.53 5.14
CA VAL A 43 -6.80 12.82 5.22
C VAL A 43 -6.29 12.71 6.67
N GLU A 44 -6.68 13.66 7.52
CA GLU A 44 -6.41 13.64 8.96
C GLU A 44 -7.10 12.48 9.67
N GLU A 45 -8.38 12.24 9.36
CA GLU A 45 -9.13 11.11 9.92
C GLU A 45 -8.55 9.77 9.48
N ILE A 46 -8.15 9.66 8.20
CA ILE A 46 -7.50 8.46 7.67
C ILE A 46 -6.15 8.23 8.38
N ALA A 47 -5.31 9.27 8.51
CA ALA A 47 -4.04 9.18 9.20
C ALA A 47 -4.23 8.76 10.68
N ALA A 48 -5.23 9.33 11.36
CA ALA A 48 -5.56 8.99 12.73
C ALA A 48 -6.03 7.52 12.86
N ALA A 49 -6.90 7.05 11.95
CA ALA A 49 -7.36 5.66 11.91
C ALA A 49 -6.20 4.68 11.69
N ALA A 50 -5.27 5.02 10.80
CA ALA A 50 -4.05 4.27 10.52
C ALA A 50 -2.96 4.42 11.59
N ARG A 51 -3.19 5.24 12.63
CA ARG A 51 -2.24 5.53 13.73
C ARG A 51 -0.89 6.08 13.24
N VAL A 52 -0.92 6.93 12.22
CA VAL A 52 0.26 7.62 11.70
C VAL A 52 0.04 9.13 11.68
N SER A 53 1.13 9.89 11.53
CA SER A 53 1.00 11.33 11.33
C SER A 53 0.56 11.65 9.91
N LYS A 54 -0.06 12.83 9.70
CA LYS A 54 -0.38 13.36 8.37
C LYS A 54 0.87 13.44 7.48
N SER A 55 2.02 13.84 8.04
CA SER A 55 3.29 13.85 7.32
C SER A 55 3.74 12.44 6.90
N THR A 56 3.54 11.45 7.77
CA THR A 56 3.83 10.05 7.43
C THR A 56 2.94 9.60 6.29
N LEU A 57 1.63 9.88 6.31
CA LEU A 57 0.72 9.56 5.20
C LEU A 57 1.25 10.12 3.87
N PHE A 58 1.62 11.40 3.83
CA PHE A 58 2.14 12.02 2.61
C PHE A 58 3.50 11.51 2.15
N ASN A 59 4.25 10.79 3.00
CA ASN A 59 5.45 10.07 2.55
C ASN A 59 5.11 8.80 1.74
N TYR A 60 3.85 8.35 1.76
CA TYR A 60 3.37 7.18 1.03
C TYR A 60 2.44 7.53 -0.13
N PHE A 61 1.64 8.58 0.00
CA PHE A 61 0.61 8.95 -0.98
C PHE A 61 0.66 10.45 -1.27
N GLU A 62 0.52 10.83 -2.53
CA GLU A 62 0.57 12.24 -2.94
C GLU A 62 -0.74 12.99 -2.66
N SER A 63 -1.86 12.27 -2.60
CA SER A 63 -3.19 12.86 -2.40
C SER A 63 -4.15 11.91 -1.68
N LYS A 64 -5.38 12.39 -1.46
CA LYS A 64 -6.46 11.57 -0.90
C LYS A 64 -6.97 10.53 -1.90
N GLU A 65 -7.02 10.89 -3.18
CA GLU A 65 -7.37 10.00 -4.27
C GLU A 65 -6.34 8.86 -4.40
N ALA A 66 -5.05 9.18 -4.26
CA ALA A 66 -3.97 8.20 -4.28
C ALA A 66 -4.14 7.12 -3.20
N LEU A 67 -4.70 7.45 -2.03
CA LEU A 67 -5.01 6.47 -0.99
C LEU A 67 -6.02 5.40 -1.44
N LEU A 68 -6.83 5.67 -2.46
CA LEU A 68 -7.89 4.78 -2.93
C LEU A 68 -7.51 4.06 -4.23
N PHE A 69 -6.72 4.72 -5.09
CA PHE A 69 -6.51 4.28 -6.47
C PHE A 69 -5.06 3.91 -6.80
N ASP A 70 -4.08 4.31 -5.98
CA ASP A 70 -2.70 3.94 -6.28
C ASP A 70 -2.53 2.42 -6.21
N PRO A 71 -1.81 1.83 -7.17
CA PRO A 71 -1.53 0.41 -7.15
C PRO A 71 -0.69 0.05 -5.92
N GLY A 72 -1.02 -1.08 -5.33
CA GLY A 72 -0.29 -1.62 -4.19
C GLY A 72 1.12 -2.10 -4.54
N PRO A 73 2.02 -2.18 -3.55
CA PRO A 73 3.32 -2.80 -3.73
C PRO A 73 3.18 -4.24 -4.25
N GLY A 74 3.76 -4.50 -5.43
CA GLY A 74 3.69 -5.79 -6.10
C GLY A 74 2.45 -6.00 -6.99
N ASP A 75 1.58 -4.99 -7.11
CA ASP A 75 0.38 -5.11 -7.93
C ASP A 75 0.71 -5.32 -9.40
N CYS A 76 1.68 -4.61 -9.98
CA CYS A 76 2.07 -4.86 -11.38
C CYS A 76 2.42 -6.32 -11.66
N GLU A 77 3.20 -6.95 -10.78
CA GLU A 77 3.58 -8.36 -10.89
C GLU A 77 2.36 -9.28 -10.71
N ARG A 78 1.48 -8.93 -9.78
CA ARG A 78 0.23 -9.67 -9.54
C ARG A 78 -0.73 -9.60 -10.73
N TRP A 79 -0.95 -8.41 -11.27
CA TRP A 79 -1.78 -8.18 -12.45
C TRP A 79 -1.19 -8.87 -13.67
N GLN A 80 0.13 -8.85 -13.84
CA GLN A 80 0.85 -9.59 -14.89
C GLN A 80 0.60 -11.09 -14.77
N ALA A 81 0.78 -11.67 -13.58
CA ALA A 81 0.57 -13.10 -13.35
C ALA A 81 -0.87 -13.54 -13.68
N LEU A 82 -1.87 -12.75 -13.24
CA LEU A 82 -3.27 -13.01 -13.58
C LEU A 82 -3.54 -12.89 -15.09
N ALA A 83 -2.90 -11.93 -15.77
CA ALA A 83 -3.03 -11.76 -17.21
C ALA A 83 -2.39 -12.91 -18.00
N ASP A 84 -1.26 -13.45 -17.53
CA ASP A 84 -0.57 -14.60 -18.13
C ASP A 84 -1.36 -15.91 -17.94
N GLU A 85 -2.10 -16.04 -16.83
CA GLU A 85 -3.01 -17.16 -16.56
C GLU A 85 -4.30 -17.10 -17.38
N ARG A 86 -4.61 -15.96 -18.02
CA ARG A 86 -5.82 -15.78 -18.82
C ARG A 86 -5.81 -16.74 -20.03
N PRO A 87 -6.75 -17.69 -20.13
CA PRO A 87 -6.81 -18.59 -21.27
C PRO A 87 -7.15 -17.82 -22.56
N ALA A 88 -6.48 -18.15 -23.66
CA ALA A 88 -6.60 -17.45 -24.95
C ALA A 88 -8.02 -17.42 -25.56
N SER A 89 -8.96 -18.19 -24.99
CA SER A 89 -10.36 -18.28 -25.43
C SER A 89 -11.28 -17.20 -24.82
N GLU A 90 -10.82 -16.41 -23.85
CA GLU A 90 -11.63 -15.37 -23.23
C GLU A 90 -11.60 -14.08 -24.07
N PRO A 91 -12.75 -13.51 -24.49
CA PRO A 91 -12.78 -12.26 -25.23
C PRO A 91 -12.34 -11.08 -24.34
N MET A 92 -11.63 -10.13 -24.93
CA MET A 92 -11.18 -8.87 -24.29
C MET A 92 -12.33 -7.93 -23.97
#